data_AF-A0A0K9NYM3-F1
#
_entry.id   AF-A0A0K9NYM3-F1
#
_cell.length_a   1.000
_cell.length_b   1.000
_cell.length_c   1.000
_cell.angle_alpha   90.00
_cell.angle_beta   90.00
_cell.angle_gamma   90.00
#
_symmetry.space_group_name_H-M   'P 1'
#
loop_
_entity.id
_entity.type
_entity.pdbx_description
1 polymer ?
#
loop_
_entity_poly.entity_id
_entity_poly.type
_entity_poly.pdbx_seq_one_letter_code
_entity_poly.pdbx_strand_id
1 'polypeptide(L)' 'MAAGSLISISEILKNNNFAVLKDIKTSTVEVCDEITGRTISKAKLEISMEKSKTFNAVIASRNLKKVNSEINGI' A
#
# COMPACT_ATOMS: atom_id res chain seq x y z
N MET A 1 6.46 3.58 13.64
CA MET A 1 6.23 4.68 12.68
C MET A 1 5.38 4.13 11.53
N ALA A 2 4.12 4.55 11.40
CA ALA A 2 3.19 3.94 10.43
C ALA A 2 3.24 4.59 9.03
N ALA A 3 3.59 5.88 8.96
CA ALA A 3 3.63 6.62 7.70
C ALA A 3 4.67 6.05 6.71
N GLY A 4 5.85 5.65 7.18
CA GLY A 4 6.87 5.03 6.34
C GLY A 4 6.37 3.76 5.65
N SER A 5 5.68 2.88 6.38
CA SER A 5 5.11 1.66 5.82
C SER A 5 4.06 1.94 4.74
N LEU A 6 3.20 2.94 4.94
CA LEU A 6 2.21 3.37 3.94
C LEU A 6 2.88 3.85 2.65
N ILE A 7 3.93 4.67 2.77
CA ILE A 7 4.70 5.16 1.63
C ILE A 7 5.31 3.97 0.88
N SER A 8 6.01 3.08 1.58
CA SER A 8 6.64 1.90 0.95
C SER A 8 5.63 0.99 0.26
N ILE A 9 4.46 0.73 0.87
CA ILE A 9 3.40 -0.07 0.23
C ILE A 9 2.91 0.62 -1.05
N SER A 10 2.65 1.94 -1.00
CA SER A 10 2.18 2.68 -2.18
C SER A 10 3.19 2.67 -3.32
N GLU A 11 4.48 2.76 -3.01
CA GLU A 11 5.58 2.67 -3.98
C GLU A 11 5.67 1.28 -4.59
N ILE A 12 5.60 0.23 -3.78
CA ILE A 12 5.60 -1.16 -4.27
C ILE A 12 4.42 -1.38 -5.22
N LEU A 13 3.21 -0.96 -4.85
CA LEU A 13 2.02 -1.15 -5.68
C LEU A 13 2.11 -0.40 -7.01
N LYS A 14 2.60 0.86 -6.99
CA LYS A 14 2.78 1.67 -8.20
C LYS A 14 3.86 1.09 -9.12
N ASN A 15 5.04 0.77 -8.57
CA ASN A 15 6.18 0.29 -9.34
C ASN A 15 5.92 -1.09 -9.98
N ASN A 16 5.04 -1.89 -9.38
CA ASN A 16 4.64 -3.19 -9.91
C ASN A 16 3.37 -3.14 -10.78
N ASN A 17 2.88 -1.95 -11.14
CA ASN A 17 1.68 -1.74 -11.96
C ASN A 17 0.39 -2.36 -11.38
N PHE A 18 0.30 -2.53 -10.05
CA PHE A 18 -0.93 -2.99 -9.40
C PHE A 18 -1.94 -1.88 -9.22
N ALA A 19 -1.48 -0.68 -8.91
CA ALA A 19 -2.34 0.46 -8.64
C ALA A 19 -1.73 1.75 -9.17
N VAL A 20 -2.60 2.72 -9.46
CA VAL A 20 -2.23 4.10 -9.78
C VAL A 20 -2.58 5.00 -8.61
N LEU A 21 -1.71 5.96 -8.32
CA LEU A 21 -1.96 6.94 -7.27
C LEU A 21 -3.08 7.88 -7.72
N LYS A 22 -4.05 8.13 -6.83
CA LYS A 22 -5.13 9.10 -7.05
C LYS A 22 -4.91 10.36 -6.24
N ASP A 23 -4.65 10.19 -4.94
CA ASP A 23 -4.57 11.31 -4.02
C ASP A 23 -3.70 10.96 -2.80
N ILE A 24 -3.05 11.97 -2.23
CA ILE A 24 -2.28 11.88 -0.99
C ILE A 24 -2.72 13.02 -0.08
N LYS A 25 -3.27 12.69 1.08
CA LYS A 25 -3.65 13.67 2.10
C LYS A 25 -2.85 13.47 3.37
N THR A 26 -2.31 14.57 3.87
CA THR A 26 -1.73 14.65 5.21
C THR A 26 -2.60 15.56 6.07
N SER A 27 -2.84 15.14 7.30
CA SER A 27 -3.60 15.91 8.28
C SER A 27 -3.10 15.59 9.68
N THR A 28 -3.65 16.27 10.67
CA THR A 28 -3.51 15.90 12.07
C THR A 28 -4.87 15.52 12.63
N VAL A 29 -4.88 14.53 13.51
CA VAL A 29 -6.08 14.13 14.25
C VAL A 29 -5.79 14.18 15.73
N GLU A 30 -6.75 14.65 16.50
CA GLU A 30 -6.71 14.58 17.94
C GLU A 30 -7.10 13.18 18.39
N VAL A 31 -6.29 12.61 19.29
CA VAL A 31 -6.49 11.27 19.84
C VAL A 31 -6.37 11.38 21.34
N CYS A 32 -7.36 10.85 22.06
CA CYS A 32 -7.24 10.68 23.50
C CYS A 32 -6.29 9.52 23.78
N ASP A 33 -5.22 9.79 24.52
CA ASP A 33 -4.35 8.75 25.07
C ASP A 33 -5.07 8.11 26.26
N GLU A 34 -5.57 6.88 26.07
CA GLU A 34 -6.34 6.15 27.08
C GLU A 34 -5.55 5.88 28.37
N ILE A 35 -4.21 5.88 28.31
CA ILE A 35 -3.35 5.65 29.47
C ILE A 35 -3.23 6.92 30.31
N THR A 36 -3.04 8.08 29.65
CA THR A 36 -2.78 9.35 30.34
C THR A 36 -4.00 10.27 30.43
N GLY A 37 -5.09 9.95 29.74
CA GLY A 37 -6.29 10.78 29.59
C GLY A 37 -6.07 12.07 28.79
N ARG A 38 -4.88 12.29 28.23
CA ARG A 38 -4.53 13.51 27.52
C ARG A 38 -4.92 13.42 26.05
N THR A 39 -5.44 14.51 25.52
CA THR A 39 -5.63 14.64 24.06
C THR A 39 -4.30 15.03 23.42
N ILE A 40 -3.87 14.25 22.43
CA ILE A 40 -2.63 14.48 21.68
C ILE A 40 -2.93 14.58 20.19
N SER A 41 -2.23 15.49 19.51
CA SER A 41 -2.30 15.63 18.05
C SER A 41 -1.34 14.64 17.39
N LYS A 42 -1.87 13.76 16.53
CA LYS A 42 -1.09 12.79 15.76
C LYS A 42 -1.19 13.08 14.27
N ALA A 43 -0.07 12.94 13.56
CA ALA A 43 -0.07 12.99 12.11
C ALA A 43 -0.86 11.81 11.52
N LYS A 44 -1.67 12.10 10.51
CA LYS A 44 -2.44 11.14 9.72
C LYS A 44 -2.02 11.28 8.25
N LEU A 45 -1.76 10.14 7.62
CA LEU A 45 -1.45 10.03 6.20
C LEU A 45 -2.50 9.13 5.55
N GLU A 46 -3.13 9.62 4.48
CA GLU A 46 -4.07 8.87 3.65
C GLU A 46 -3.55 8.84 2.21
N ILE A 47 -3.53 7.65 1.61
CA ILE A 47 -3.12 7.45 0.22
C ILE A 47 -4.27 6.74 -0.49
N SER A 48 -4.92 7.44 -1.41
CA SER A 48 -5.96 6.87 -2.28
C SER A 48 -5.31 6.34 -3.55
N MET A 49 -5.59 5.08 -3.88
CA MET A 49 -5.09 4.43 -5.09
C MET A 49 -6.25 3.78 -5.84
N GLU A 50 -6.15 3.75 -7.16
CA GLU A 50 -7.07 3.03 -8.03
C GLU A 50 -6.39 1.78 -8.60
N LYS A 51 -7.18 0.73 -8.83
CA LYS A 51 -6.71 -0.49 -9.50
C LYS A 51 -6.15 -0.13 -10.89
N SER A 52 -4.92 -0.56 -11.18
CA SER A 52 -4.32 -0.37 -12.50
C SER A 52 -5.11 -1.12 -13.57
N LYS A 53 -5.18 -0.54 -14.79
CA LYS A 53 -5.75 -1.20 -15.97
C LYS A 53 -5.08 -2.54 -16.29
N THR A 54 -3.80 -2.67 -15.96
CA THR A 54 -3.00 -3.89 -16.20
C THR A 54 -3.01 -4.86 -15.03
N PHE A 55 -3.73 -4.59 -13.94
CA PHE A 55 -3.70 -5.42 -12.72
C PHE A 55 -3.96 -6.90 -13.01
N ASN A 56 -5.03 -7.21 -13.74
CA ASN A 56 -5.39 -8.60 -14.03
C ASN A 56 -4.31 -9.28 -14.88
N ALA A 57 -3.72 -8.57 -15.83
CA ALA A 57 -2.61 -9.08 -16.64
C ALA A 57 -1.37 -9.35 -15.78
N VAL A 58 -1.01 -8.45 -14.87
CA VAL A 58 0.13 -8.64 -13.96
C VAL A 58 -0.08 -9.87 -13.06
N ILE A 59 -1.28 -10.07 -12.51
CA ILE A 59 -1.60 -11.23 -11.69
C ILE A 59 -1.51 -12.53 -12.51
N ALA A 60 -2.13 -12.54 -13.70
CA ALA A 60 -2.07 -13.70 -14.60
C ALA A 60 -0.62 -14.04 -14.97
N SER A 61 0.20 -13.05 -15.35
CA SER A 61 1.61 -13.25 -15.68
C SER A 61 2.42 -13.80 -14.50
N ARG A 62 2.15 -13.37 -13.26
CA ARG A 62 2.84 -13.89 -12.08
C ARG A 62 2.44 -15.32 -11.75
N ASN A 63 1.17 -15.66 -11.86
CA ASN A 63 0.70 -17.03 -11.65
C ASN A 63 1.27 -17.98 -12.71
N LEU A 64 1.34 -17.57 -13.97
CA LEU A 64 1.99 -18.33 -15.05
C LEU A 64 3.48 -18.53 -14.77
N LYS A 65 4.19 -17.49 -14.31
CA LYS A 65 5.60 -17.63 -13.89
C LYS A 65 5.76 -18.64 -12.75
N LYS A 66 4.86 -18.63 -11.76
CA LYS A 66 4.88 -19.56 -10.63
C LYS A 66 4.70 -21.01 -11.08
N VAL A 67 3.72 -21.28 -11.95
CA VAL A 67 3.51 -22.61 -12.54
C VAL A 67 4.75 -23.05 -13.33
N ASN A 68 5.35 -22.16 -14.12
CA ASN A 68 6.55 -22.48 -14.87
C ASN A 68 7.79 -22.73 -13.99
N SER A 69 7.94 -22.05 -12.85
CA SER A 69 9.04 -22.36 -11.91
C SER A 69 8.83 -23.72 -11.22
N GLU A 70 7.58 -24.06 -10.85
CA GLU A 70 7.26 -25.34 -10.23
C GLU A 70 7.48 -26.52 -11.18
N ILE A 71 7.18 -26.36 -12.48
CA ILE A 71 7.40 -27.40 -13.50
C ILE A 71 8.89 -27.54 -13.85
N ASN A 72 9.65 -26.44 -13.88
CA ASN A 72 11.04 -26.46 -14.34
C ASN A 72 12.07 -26.74 -13.22
N GLY A 73 11.64 -26.99 -11.98
CA GLY A 73 12.53 -27.44 -10.90
C GLY A 73 13.70 -26.51 -10.58
N ILE A 74 13.52 -25.19 -10.75
CA ILE A 74 14.46 -24.14 -10.30
C ILE A 74 13.83 -23.42 -9.11
#